data_AF-F9DL78-F1
#
_entry.id   AF-F9DL78-F1
#
_cell.length_a   1.000
_cell.length_b   1.000
_cell.length_c   1.000
_cell.angle_alpha   90.00
_cell.angle_beta   90.00
_cell.angle_gamma   90.00
#
_symmetry.space_group_name_H-M   'P 1'
#
loop_
_entity.id
_entity.type
_entity.pdbx_description
1 polymer ?
#
loop_
_entity_poly.entity_id
_entity_poly.type
_entity_poly.pdbx_seq_one_letter_code
_entity_poly.pdbx_strand_id
1 'polypeptide(L)'
;MQIHLSKETQAKIKEHQLFVLEALSQSNKKLVPKFETLQQLIREQQKPVEYKNYSLFASVQLSERVLLLLVCGLVIVSCWFFGMGANKLQTASDYDLRYRYLRMQGKATASDFAHLDSIFIIHRNPKAIQQMQQKVVYYEQALQMQAELLLQQKRITEEQGELKKHLKK
;
A
#
# COMPACT_ATOMS: atom_id res chain seq x y z
N MET A 1 -86.75 24.94 36.72
CA MET A 1 -86.26 25.58 37.96
C MET A 1 -85.08 26.48 37.58
N GLN A 2 -85.34 27.74 37.20
CA GLN A 2 -84.29 28.71 36.85
C GLN A 2 -83.91 29.49 38.10
N ILE A 3 -82.71 29.24 38.63
CA ILE A 3 -82.16 30.00 39.76
C ILE A 3 -81.76 31.36 39.20
N HIS A 4 -82.61 32.36 39.41
CA HIS A 4 -82.26 33.75 39.11
C HIS A 4 -81.23 34.19 40.16
N LEU A 5 -79.94 34.06 39.82
CA LEU A 5 -78.84 34.51 40.68
C LEU A 5 -78.99 36.03 40.91
N SER A 6 -79.06 36.45 42.17
CA SER A 6 -79.25 37.86 42.55
C SER A 6 -78.15 38.74 41.95
N LYS A 7 -78.50 39.96 41.50
CA LYS A 7 -77.57 40.90 40.84
C LYS A 7 -76.26 41.11 41.62
N GLU A 8 -76.29 40.99 42.95
CA GLU A 8 -75.12 41.08 43.83
C GLU A 8 -74.12 39.93 43.63
N THR A 9 -74.61 38.69 43.44
CA THR A 9 -73.75 37.52 43.18
C THR A 9 -73.07 37.59 41.82
N GLN A 10 -73.76 38.13 40.81
CA GLN A 10 -73.19 38.34 39.48
C GLN A 10 -72.10 39.42 39.50
N ALA A 11 -72.25 40.47 40.31
CA ALA A 11 -71.22 41.48 40.52
C ALA A 11 -69.98 40.89 41.21
N LYS A 12 -70.16 40.11 42.29
CA LYS A 12 -69.05 39.40 42.96
C LYS A 12 -68.31 38.43 42.03
N ILE A 13 -69.03 37.72 41.16
CA ILE A 13 -68.40 36.84 40.16
C ILE A 13 -67.56 37.65 39.18
N LYS A 14 -68.05 38.80 38.70
CA LYS A 14 -67.29 39.67 37.78
C LYS A 14 -66.03 40.25 38.43
N GLU A 15 -66.12 40.71 39.68
CA GLU A 15 -64.96 41.19 40.45
C GLU A 15 -63.92 40.08 40.64
N HIS A 16 -64.35 38.85 40.96
CA HIS A 16 -63.44 37.72 41.10
C HIS A 16 -62.79 37.33 39.76
N GLN A 17 -63.52 37.39 38.66
CA GLN A 17 -62.97 37.18 37.31
C GLN A 17 -61.93 38.24 36.95
N LEU A 18 -62.20 39.51 37.30
CA LEU A 18 -61.26 40.61 37.09
C LEU A 18 -59.98 40.41 37.92
N PHE A 19 -60.11 40.00 39.19
CA PHE A 19 -58.98 39.68 40.05
C PHE A 19 -58.14 38.51 39.53
N VAL A 20 -58.78 37.44 39.07
CA VAL A 20 -58.08 36.30 38.45
C VAL A 20 -57.36 36.74 37.18
N LEU A 21 -57.98 37.59 36.35
CA LEU A 21 -57.37 38.10 35.13
C LEU A 21 -56.15 38.99 35.43
N GLU A 22 -56.23 39.84 36.46
CA GLU A 22 -55.13 40.67 36.96
C GLU A 22 -53.97 39.80 37.47
N ALA A 23 -54.27 38.78 38.28
CA ALA A 23 -53.27 37.84 38.81
C ALA A 23 -52.58 37.04 37.70
N LEU A 24 -53.34 36.60 36.69
CA LEU A 24 -52.79 35.95 35.50
C LEU A 24 -51.92 36.90 34.68
N SER A 25 -52.35 38.15 34.50
CA SER A 25 -51.56 39.19 33.81
C SER A 25 -50.23 39.44 34.52
N GLN A 26 -50.24 39.55 35.85
CA GLN A 26 -49.04 39.76 36.64
C GLN A 26 -48.09 38.55 36.62
N SER A 27 -48.63 37.33 36.68
CA SER A 27 -47.86 36.10 36.54
C SER A 27 -47.23 35.99 35.15
N ASN A 28 -47.99 36.28 34.10
CA ASN A 28 -47.53 36.25 32.72
C ASN A 28 -46.38 37.26 32.50
N LYS A 29 -46.52 38.49 33.00
CA LYS A 29 -45.43 39.50 32.97
C LYS A 29 -44.13 39.01 33.61
N LYS A 30 -44.19 38.14 34.63
CA LYS A 30 -43.01 37.56 35.29
C LYS A 30 -42.45 36.33 34.57
N LEU A 31 -43.29 35.60 33.83
CA LEU A 31 -42.93 34.39 33.10
C LEU A 31 -42.31 34.68 31.74
N VAL A 32 -42.82 35.67 31.00
CA VAL A 32 -42.30 36.10 29.69
C VAL A 32 -40.77 36.26 29.66
N PRO A 33 -40.13 37.03 30.56
CA PRO A 33 -38.67 37.19 30.52
C PRO A 33 -37.93 35.88 30.81
N LYS A 34 -38.49 34.96 31.61
CA LYS A 34 -37.87 33.65 31.87
C LYS A 34 -37.92 32.77 30.62
N PHE A 35 -39.04 32.79 29.90
CA PHE A 35 -39.15 32.07 28.63
C PHE A 35 -38.19 32.62 27.58
N GLU A 36 -38.00 33.95 27.51
CA GLU A 36 -37.00 34.56 26.63
C GLU A 36 -35.58 34.13 27.00
N THR A 37 -35.22 34.13 28.29
CA THR A 37 -33.89 33.66 28.72
C THR A 37 -33.67 32.18 28.41
N LEU A 38 -34.70 31.34 28.57
CA LEU A 38 -34.61 29.92 28.24
C LEU A 38 -34.50 29.70 26.73
N GLN A 39 -35.24 30.46 25.93
CA GLN A 39 -35.10 30.44 24.47
C GLN A 39 -33.70 30.89 24.03
N GLN A 40 -33.13 31.89 24.69
CA GLN A 40 -31.79 32.37 24.39
C GLN A 40 -30.72 31.33 24.73
N LEU A 41 -30.83 30.67 25.89
CA LEU A 41 -29.94 29.57 26.30
C LEU A 41 -30.05 28.35 25.37
N ILE A 42 -31.27 27.98 24.95
CA ILE A 42 -31.49 26.91 23.97
C ILE A 42 -30.85 27.29 22.63
N ARG A 43 -31.02 28.54 22.17
CA ARG A 43 -30.44 29.02 20.91
C ARG A 43 -28.91 29.06 20.92
N GLU A 44 -28.30 29.36 22.07
CA GLU A 44 -26.85 29.27 22.26
C GLU A 44 -26.36 27.82 22.28
N GLN A 45 -27.05 26.90 22.98
CA GLN A 45 -26.66 25.50 23.09
C GLN A 45 -26.97 24.66 21.84
N GLN A 46 -27.93 25.05 21.01
CA GLN A 46 -28.28 24.33 19.79
C GLN A 46 -27.32 24.63 18.63
N LYS A 47 -26.62 25.77 18.64
CA LYS A 47 -25.59 26.13 17.63
C LYS A 47 -24.28 25.31 17.68
N PRO A 48 -23.71 24.91 18.84
CA PRO A 48 -22.44 24.18 18.89
C PRO A 48 -22.53 22.70 18.51
N VAL A 49 -23.73 22.09 18.44
CA VAL A 49 -23.87 20.64 18.20
C VAL A 49 -23.73 20.27 16.72
N GLU A 50 -24.20 21.10 15.79
CA GLU A 50 -24.02 20.82 14.35
C GLU A 50 -22.60 21.14 13.86
N TYR A 51 -21.95 22.18 14.39
CA TYR A 51 -20.63 22.61 13.90
C TYR A 51 -19.48 21.67 14.33
N LYS A 52 -19.57 21.07 15.52
CA LYS A 52 -18.52 20.19 16.08
C LYS A 52 -18.47 18.81 15.38
N ASN A 53 -19.62 18.33 14.89
CA ASN A 53 -19.71 17.05 14.20
C ASN A 53 -19.26 17.15 12.73
N TYR A 54 -19.54 18.26 12.06
CA TYR A 54 -19.09 18.50 10.68
C TYR A 54 -17.56 18.61 10.58
N SER A 55 -16.91 19.29 11.53
CA SER A 55 -15.45 19.42 11.56
C SER A 55 -14.74 18.09 11.82
N LEU A 56 -15.28 17.23 12.70
CA LEU A 56 -14.71 15.91 12.96
C LEU A 56 -14.89 14.98 11.76
N PHE A 57 -16.07 14.98 11.14
CA PHE A 57 -16.32 14.19 9.93
C PHE A 57 -15.44 14.65 8.76
N ALA A 58 -15.28 15.98 8.58
CA ALA A 58 -14.38 16.54 7.57
C ALA A 58 -12.92 16.13 7.80
N SER A 59 -12.46 16.12 9.06
CA SER A 59 -11.10 15.68 9.40
C SER A 59 -10.87 14.18 9.15
N VAL A 60 -11.88 13.35 9.42
CA VAL A 60 -11.84 11.90 9.15
C VAL A 60 -11.81 11.65 7.64
N GLN A 61 -12.64 12.35 6.87
CA GLN A 61 -12.68 12.23 5.41
C GLN A 61 -11.38 12.74 4.74
N LEU A 62 -10.76 13.78 5.30
CA LEU A 62 -9.44 14.25 4.87
C LEU A 62 -8.35 13.23 5.18
N SER A 63 -8.37 12.66 6.39
CA SER A 63 -7.42 11.62 6.81
C SER A 63 -7.52 10.37 5.93
N GLU A 64 -8.73 9.96 5.54
CA GLU A 64 -8.96 8.85 4.64
C GLU A 64 -8.36 9.12 3.24
N ARG A 65 -8.58 10.31 2.69
CA ARG A 65 -7.98 10.70 1.39
C ARG A 65 -6.45 10.77 1.45
N VAL A 66 -5.89 11.27 2.54
CA VAL A 66 -4.43 11.31 2.75
C VAL A 66 -3.86 9.90 2.89
N LEU A 67 -4.53 9.01 3.63
CA LEU A 67 -4.13 7.62 3.77
C LEU A 67 -4.20 6.87 2.43
N LEU A 68 -5.26 7.07 1.65
CA LEU A 68 -5.39 6.49 0.31
C LEU A 68 -4.28 6.98 -0.63
N LEU A 69 -4.00 8.29 -0.64
CA LEU A 69 -2.88 8.85 -1.43
C LEU A 69 -1.53 8.29 -0.99
N LEU A 70 -1.31 8.11 0.31
CA LEU A 70 -0.11 7.51 0.86
C LEU A 70 0.04 6.05 0.40
N VAL A 71 -1.00 5.25 0.55
CA VAL A 71 -1.01 3.83 0.14
C VAL A 71 -0.81 3.72 -1.37
N CYS A 72 -1.54 4.49 -2.17
CA CYS A 72 -1.35 4.54 -3.62
C CYS A 72 0.08 4.96 -4.00
N GLY A 73 0.64 5.97 -3.33
CA GLY A 73 2.01 6.42 -3.54
C GLY A 73 3.05 5.31 -3.24
N LEU A 74 2.89 4.60 -2.13
CA LEU A 74 3.76 3.48 -1.76
C LEU A 74 3.70 2.33 -2.77
N VAL A 75 2.52 2.05 -3.33
CA VAL A 75 2.35 1.04 -4.38
C VAL A 75 3.10 1.45 -5.66
N ILE A 76 3.03 2.72 -6.06
CA ILE A 76 3.73 3.21 -7.25
C ILE A 76 5.25 3.17 -7.04
N VAL A 77 5.73 3.64 -5.88
CA VAL A 77 7.16 3.62 -5.54
C VAL A 77 7.71 2.19 -5.49
N SER A 78 6.96 1.25 -4.89
CA SER A 78 7.38 -0.16 -4.85
C SER A 78 7.37 -0.80 -6.24
N CYS A 79 6.36 -0.52 -7.07
CA CYS A 79 6.32 -0.99 -8.45
C CYS A 79 7.49 -0.45 -9.29
N TRP A 80 7.81 0.84 -9.16
CA TRP A 80 8.91 1.47 -9.88
C TRP A 80 10.28 0.94 -9.42
N PHE A 81 10.46 0.76 -8.11
CA PHE A 81 11.67 0.18 -7.54
C PHE A 81 11.91 -1.25 -8.05
N PHE A 82 10.87 -2.08 -8.07
CA PHE A 82 10.97 -3.45 -8.56
C PHE A 82 11.19 -3.51 -10.08
N GLY A 83 10.48 -2.70 -10.86
CA GLY A 83 10.64 -2.64 -12.32
C GLY A 83 12.04 -2.18 -12.74
N MET A 84 12.58 -1.13 -12.12
CA MET A 84 13.94 -0.65 -12.43
C MET A 84 15.01 -1.64 -11.94
N GLY A 85 14.82 -2.26 -10.77
CA GLY A 85 15.74 -3.26 -10.22
C GLY A 85 15.82 -4.52 -11.09
N ALA A 86 14.68 -5.04 -11.54
CA ALA A 86 14.63 -6.21 -12.41
C ALA A 86 15.37 -5.98 -13.74
N ASN A 87 15.21 -4.80 -14.35
CA ASN A 87 15.89 -4.47 -15.61
C ASN A 87 17.42 -4.41 -15.45
N LYS A 88 17.94 -3.89 -14.32
CA LYS A 88 19.38 -3.83 -14.05
C LYS A 88 19.98 -5.21 -13.75
N LEU A 89 19.29 -6.02 -12.94
CA LEU A 89 19.72 -7.38 -12.62
C LEU A 89 19.72 -8.27 -13.87
N GLN A 90 18.70 -8.11 -14.70
CA GLN A 90 18.58 -8.85 -15.94
C GLN A 90 19.67 -8.46 -16.94
N THR A 91 20.01 -7.16 -17.02
CA THR A 91 21.13 -6.67 -17.83
C THR A 91 22.47 -7.28 -17.39
N ALA A 92 22.73 -7.36 -16.09
CA ALA A 92 23.97 -7.95 -15.57
C ALA A 92 24.08 -9.47 -15.88
N SER A 93 22.99 -10.20 -15.68
CA SER A 93 22.90 -11.63 -16.03
C SER A 93 23.10 -11.87 -17.54
N ASP A 94 22.52 -11.00 -18.37
CA ASP A 94 22.63 -11.08 -19.82
C ASP A 94 24.10 -10.86 -20.27
N TYR A 95 24.85 -9.93 -19.66
CA TYR A 95 26.27 -9.75 -19.95
C TYR A 95 27.14 -10.93 -19.51
N ASP A 96 26.89 -11.49 -18.33
CA ASP A 96 27.61 -12.68 -17.83
C ASP A 96 27.42 -13.89 -18.77
N LEU A 97 26.19 -14.14 -19.20
CA LEU A 97 25.87 -15.22 -20.12
C LEU A 97 26.56 -15.04 -21.48
N ARG A 98 26.54 -13.82 -22.03
CA ARG A 98 27.23 -13.50 -23.29
C ARG A 98 28.72 -13.77 -23.20
N TYR A 99 29.35 -13.38 -22.09
CA TYR A 99 30.77 -13.63 -21.86
C TYR A 99 31.08 -15.13 -21.79
N ARG A 100 30.34 -15.90 -20.98
CA ARG A 100 30.53 -17.36 -20.85
C ARG A 100 30.32 -18.09 -22.17
N TYR A 101 29.33 -17.68 -22.95
CA TYR A 101 29.06 -18.25 -24.27
C TYR A 101 30.19 -17.98 -25.27
N LEU A 102 30.71 -16.75 -25.31
CA LEU A 102 31.87 -16.41 -26.15
C LEU A 102 33.11 -17.19 -25.72
N ARG A 103 33.32 -17.36 -24.42
CA ARG A 103 34.40 -18.19 -23.86
C ARG A 103 34.27 -19.65 -24.30
N MET A 104 33.05 -20.20 -24.32
CA MET A 104 32.77 -21.54 -24.82
C MET A 104 33.10 -21.67 -26.32
N GLN A 105 32.79 -20.66 -27.14
CA GLN A 105 33.07 -20.70 -28.58
C GLN A 105 34.58 -20.70 -28.90
N GLY A 106 35.43 -20.19 -28.01
CA GLY A 106 36.90 -20.22 -28.14
C GLY A 106 37.47 -19.26 -29.19
N LYS A 107 36.64 -18.73 -30.10
CA LYS A 107 36.96 -17.64 -31.04
C LYS A 107 35.73 -16.73 -31.13
N ALA A 108 35.93 -15.43 -30.91
CA ALA A 108 34.87 -14.45 -31.03
C ALA A 108 35.05 -13.65 -32.33
N THR A 109 34.13 -13.81 -33.26
CA THR A 109 34.10 -13.01 -34.50
C THR A 109 33.16 -11.82 -34.37
N ALA A 110 33.36 -10.78 -35.17
CA ALA A 110 32.45 -9.62 -35.20
C ALA A 110 30.99 -10.03 -35.50
N SER A 111 30.78 -11.08 -36.31
CA SER A 111 29.46 -11.65 -36.57
C SER A 111 28.83 -12.31 -35.34
N ASP A 112 29.62 -12.95 -34.47
CA ASP A 112 29.11 -13.55 -33.24
C ASP A 112 28.60 -12.47 -32.28
N PHE A 113 29.32 -11.34 -32.17
CA PHE A 113 28.87 -10.20 -31.38
C PHE A 113 27.57 -9.60 -31.94
N ALA A 114 27.48 -9.40 -33.25
CA ALA A 114 26.27 -8.89 -33.89
C ALA A 114 25.07 -9.81 -33.69
N HIS A 115 25.28 -11.13 -33.77
CA HIS A 115 24.24 -12.13 -33.51
C HIS A 115 23.79 -12.11 -32.03
N LEU A 116 24.73 -12.00 -31.08
CA LEU A 116 24.40 -11.84 -29.67
C LEU A 116 23.66 -10.52 -29.38
N ASP A 117 24.09 -9.40 -29.97
CA ASP A 117 23.37 -8.13 -29.83
C ASP A 117 21.95 -8.22 -30.39
N SER A 118 21.74 -8.95 -31.49
CA SER A 118 20.40 -9.19 -32.01
C SER A 118 19.53 -9.99 -31.03
N ILE A 119 20.08 -11.03 -30.38
CA ILE A 119 19.33 -11.90 -29.46
C ILE A 119 19.01 -11.22 -28.13
N PHE A 120 19.87 -10.32 -27.64
CA PHE A 120 19.74 -9.73 -26.31
C PHE A 120 19.22 -8.28 -26.32
N ILE A 121 19.58 -7.49 -27.34
CA ILE A 121 19.30 -6.04 -27.39
C ILE A 121 18.21 -5.70 -28.41
N ILE A 122 18.36 -6.13 -29.67
CA ILE A 122 17.49 -5.68 -30.77
C ILE A 122 16.16 -6.44 -30.78
N HIS A 123 16.21 -7.78 -30.81
CA HIS A 123 15.04 -8.65 -30.85
C HIS A 123 15.15 -9.71 -29.78
N ARG A 124 14.85 -9.30 -28.53
CA ARG A 124 15.05 -10.18 -27.37
C ARG A 124 14.31 -11.50 -27.53
N ASN A 125 15.06 -12.60 -27.68
CA ASN A 125 14.49 -13.92 -27.92
C ASN A 125 14.74 -14.84 -26.71
N PRO A 126 13.75 -14.99 -25.80
CA PRO A 126 13.93 -15.77 -24.57
C PRO A 126 14.23 -17.24 -24.83
N LYS A 127 13.70 -17.82 -25.91
CA LYS A 127 13.98 -19.22 -26.28
C LYS A 127 15.44 -19.41 -26.69
N ALA A 128 15.97 -18.49 -27.49
CA ALA A 128 17.39 -18.52 -27.89
C ALA A 128 18.33 -18.31 -26.69
N ILE A 129 17.97 -17.39 -25.78
CA ILE A 129 18.72 -17.15 -24.54
C ILE A 129 18.74 -18.41 -23.66
N GLN A 130 17.59 -19.08 -23.47
CA GLN A 130 17.51 -20.30 -22.69
C GLN A 130 18.34 -21.44 -23.31
N GLN A 131 18.29 -21.61 -24.62
CA GLN A 131 19.13 -22.59 -25.33
C GLN A 131 20.62 -22.28 -25.16
N MET A 132 20.99 -21.01 -25.18
CA MET A 132 22.36 -20.56 -24.94
C MET A 132 22.83 -20.91 -23.53
N GLN A 133 22.01 -20.64 -22.52
CA GLN A 133 22.27 -21.02 -21.12
C GLN A 133 22.51 -22.51 -20.99
N GLN A 134 21.66 -23.35 -21.58
CA GLN A 134 21.81 -24.81 -21.53
C GLN A 134 23.12 -25.27 -22.17
N LYS A 135 23.51 -24.70 -23.31
CA LYS A 135 24.79 -25.01 -23.97
C LYS A 135 25.99 -24.64 -23.09
N VAL A 136 25.96 -23.46 -22.48
CA VAL A 136 27.02 -23.01 -21.56
C VAL A 136 27.13 -23.94 -20.35
N VAL A 137 26.01 -24.26 -19.70
CA VAL A 137 25.98 -25.15 -18.53
C VAL A 137 26.52 -26.54 -18.89
N TYR A 138 26.07 -27.10 -20.01
CA TYR A 138 26.54 -28.40 -20.47
C TYR A 138 28.05 -28.41 -20.74
N TYR A 139 28.57 -27.36 -21.38
CA TYR A 139 29.99 -27.20 -21.63
C TYR A 139 30.81 -27.07 -20.34
N GLU A 140 30.37 -26.24 -19.40
CA GLU A 140 31.04 -26.05 -18.11
C GLU A 140 31.09 -27.36 -17.30
N GLN A 141 29.99 -28.13 -17.32
CA GLN A 141 29.94 -29.44 -16.69
C GLN A 141 30.88 -30.45 -17.36
N ALA A 142 30.93 -30.49 -18.69
CA ALA A 142 31.85 -31.35 -19.43
C ALA A 142 33.32 -31.00 -19.12
N LEU A 143 33.64 -29.71 -19.01
CA LEU A 143 34.97 -29.22 -18.67
C LEU A 143 35.36 -29.64 -17.24
N GLN A 144 34.43 -29.57 -16.28
CA GLN A 144 34.67 -30.02 -14.91
C GLN A 144 34.94 -31.53 -14.86
N MET A 145 34.10 -32.33 -15.53
CA MET A 145 34.29 -33.78 -15.59
C MET A 145 35.63 -34.17 -16.22
N GLN A 146 36.06 -33.43 -17.25
CA GLN A 146 37.38 -33.62 -17.86
C GLN A 146 38.52 -33.32 -16.86
N ALA A 147 38.40 -32.26 -16.07
CA ALA A 147 39.40 -31.91 -15.07
C ALA A 147 39.49 -32.98 -13.96
N GLU A 148 38.36 -33.52 -13.51
CA GLU A 148 38.30 -34.61 -12.53
C GLU A 148 38.96 -35.89 -13.05
N LEU A 149 38.66 -36.28 -14.29
CA LEU A 149 39.28 -37.45 -14.94
C LEU A 149 40.80 -37.27 -15.06
N LEU A 150 41.27 -36.07 -15.42
CA LEU A 150 42.69 -35.77 -15.53
C LEU A 150 43.40 -35.87 -14.18
N LEU A 151 42.75 -35.42 -13.10
CA LEU A 151 43.27 -35.57 -11.73
C LEU A 151 43.32 -37.03 -11.29
N GLN A 152 42.31 -37.84 -11.61
CA GLN A 152 42.33 -39.28 -11.33
C GLN A 152 43.44 -39.99 -12.09
N GLN A 153 43.62 -39.66 -13.38
CA GLN A 153 44.67 -40.25 -14.19
C GLN A 153 46.07 -39.93 -13.65
N LYS A 154 46.30 -38.69 -13.17
CA LYS A 154 47.55 -38.32 -12.50
C LYS A 154 47.81 -39.14 -11.25
N ARG A 155 46.79 -39.31 -10.38
CA ARG A 155 46.91 -40.13 -9.16
C ARG A 155 47.25 -41.59 -9.47
N ILE A 156 46.56 -42.20 -10.43
CA ILE A 156 46.85 -43.58 -10.85
C ILE A 156 48.28 -43.71 -11.39
N THR A 157 48.74 -42.72 -12.17
CA THR A 157 50.10 -42.71 -12.74
C THR A 157 51.17 -42.61 -11.65
N GLU A 158 50.90 -41.80 -10.61
CA GLU A 158 51.78 -41.65 -9.45
C GLU A 158 51.84 -42.95 -8.63
N GLU A 159 50.69 -43.54 -8.29
CA GLU A 159 50.59 -44.83 -7.58
C GLU A 159 51.31 -45.96 -8.34
N GLN A 160 51.14 -46.03 -9.67
CA GLN A 160 51.87 -47.01 -10.49
C GLN A 160 53.38 -46.77 -10.49
N GLY A 161 53.81 -45.51 -10.44
CA GLY A 161 55.22 -45.14 -10.32
C GLY A 161 55.82 -45.59 -8.98
N GLU A 162 55.08 -45.41 -7.89
CA GLU A 162 55.47 -45.88 -6.56
C GLU A 162 55.53 -47.41 -6.49
N LEU A 163 54.48 -48.11 -6.94
CA LEU A 163 54.46 -49.58 -6.98
C LEU A 163 55.66 -50.14 -7.75
N LYS A 164 55.99 -49.56 -8.91
CA LYS A 164 57.16 -49.99 -9.71
C LYS A 164 58.49 -49.77 -9.00
N LYS A 165 58.62 -48.75 -8.13
CA LYS A 165 59.82 -48.54 -7.30
C LYS A 165 59.91 -49.59 -6.20
N HIS A 166 58.79 -49.93 -5.56
CA HIS A 166 58.74 -50.95 -4.52
C HIS A 166 59.03 -52.37 -5.04
N LEU A 167 58.58 -52.69 -6.26
CA LEU A 167 58.81 -54.00 -6.90
C LEU A 167 60.23 -54.21 -7.44
N LYS A 168 61.03 -53.14 -7.59
CA LYS A 168 62.43 -53.22 -8.06
C LYS A 168 63.45 -53.31 -6.92
N LYS A 169 62.98 -53.32 -5.67
CA LYS A 169 63.78 -53.47 -4.45
C LYS A 169 63.69 -54.92 -3.98
#